data_AF-A0A7S0SX91-F1
#
_entry.id   AF-A0A7S0SX91-F1
#
_cell.length_a   1.000
_cell.length_b   1.000
_cell.length_c   1.000
_cell.angle_alpha   90.00
_cell.angle_beta   90.00
_cell.angle_gamma   90.00
#
_symmetry.space_group_name_H-M   'P 1'
#
loop_
_entity.id
_entity.type
_entity.pdbx_description
1 polymer ?
#
loop_
_entity_poly.entity_id
_entity_poly.type
_entity_poly.pdbx_seq_one_letter_code
_entity_poly.pdbx_strand_id
1 'polypeptide(L)'
;GVGTASAQQLAVAANLEAVAAEIESKAPERMRAGPGGGRRWAWAWKWLAQMAALDAWFWTATLMLHHLVEPVSRRTANAAYCTWMLAFNLQVVLAFVAVGLAFPAAPPVPRLLAAVNRRLLPVFLAANLLTGGVNLSMDTMAASDLVAWGVMTAYLGA
;
A
#
# COMPACT_ATOMS: atom_id res chain seq x y z
N GLY A 1 -35.22 43.84 16.52
CA GLY A 1 -34.83 42.57 17.16
C GLY A 1 -33.47 42.12 16.67
N VAL A 2 -32.38 42.68 17.19
CA VAL A 2 -31.00 42.38 16.75
C VAL A 2 -30.10 41.89 17.93
N GLY A 3 -30.64 41.78 19.15
CA GLY A 3 -29.85 41.48 20.35
C GLY A 3 -29.76 40.01 20.79
N THR A 4 -30.54 39.10 20.20
CA THR A 4 -30.60 37.69 20.61
C THR A 4 -29.71 36.76 19.78
N ALA A 5 -29.39 37.15 18.53
CA ALA A 5 -28.55 36.37 17.63
C ALA A 5 -27.08 36.31 18.08
N SER A 6 -26.54 37.38 18.67
CA SER A 6 -25.15 37.45 19.13
C SER A 6 -24.89 36.57 20.36
N ALA A 7 -25.83 36.51 21.30
CA ALA A 7 -25.72 35.68 22.49
C ALA A 7 -25.76 34.18 22.15
N GLN A 8 -26.62 33.77 21.21
CA GLN A 8 -26.64 32.39 20.70
C GLN A 8 -25.36 32.04 19.93
N GLN A 9 -24.83 32.95 19.12
CA GLN A 9 -23.57 32.72 18.41
C GLN A 9 -22.37 32.59 19.36
N LEU A 10 -22.32 33.42 20.40
CA LEU A 10 -21.30 33.34 21.45
C LEU A 10 -21.39 32.02 22.24
N ALA A 11 -22.61 31.58 22.57
CA ALA A 11 -22.83 30.30 23.26
C ALA A 11 -22.44 29.09 22.37
N VAL A 12 -22.71 29.16 21.07
CA VAL A 12 -22.30 28.12 20.12
C VAL A 12 -20.78 28.09 19.94
N ALA A 13 -20.12 29.26 19.84
CA ALA A 13 -18.67 29.34 19.77
C ALA A 13 -18.00 28.76 21.03
N ALA A 14 -18.48 29.13 22.21
CA ALA A 14 -17.99 28.60 23.48
C ALA A 14 -18.18 27.07 23.60
N ASN A 15 -19.32 26.55 23.12
CA ASN A 15 -19.57 25.11 23.08
C ASN A 15 -18.65 24.40 22.08
N LEU A 16 -18.36 25.00 20.93
CA LEU A 16 -17.43 24.44 19.95
C LEU A 16 -15.99 24.40 20.49
N GLU A 17 -15.56 25.45 21.19
CA GLU A 17 -14.24 25.48 21.86
C GLU A 17 -14.16 24.44 22.99
N ALA A 18 -15.21 24.31 23.81
CA ALA A 18 -15.26 23.29 24.86
C ALA A 18 -15.26 21.86 24.29
N VAL A 19 -15.97 21.63 23.18
CA VAL A 19 -15.97 20.33 22.48
C VAL A 19 -14.61 20.06 21.83
N ALA A 20 -13.97 21.06 21.23
CA ALA A 20 -12.62 20.93 20.68
C ALA A 20 -11.59 20.61 21.77
N ALA A 21 -11.67 21.29 22.92
CA ALA A 21 -10.83 21.04 24.07
C ALA A 21 -11.05 19.63 24.66
N GLU A 22 -12.29 19.13 24.69
CA GLU A 22 -12.62 17.78 25.15
C GLU A 22 -12.16 16.70 24.16
N ILE A 23 -12.24 16.97 22.85
CA ILE A 23 -11.69 16.07 21.82
C ILE A 23 -10.16 16.00 21.96
N GLU A 24 -9.50 17.12 22.22
CA GLU A 24 -8.06 17.17 22.46
C GLU A 24 -7.68 16.56 23.83
N SER A 25 -8.56 16.67 24.83
CA SER A 25 -8.40 16.06 26.17
C SER A 25 -8.38 14.53 26.08
N LYS A 26 -9.28 13.96 25.27
CA LYS A 26 -9.42 12.51 25.04
C LYS A 26 -8.60 11.98 23.88
N ALA A 27 -7.96 12.85 23.10
CA ALA A 27 -7.03 12.41 22.08
C ALA A 27 -5.93 11.57 22.76
N PRO A 28 -5.69 10.33 22.30
CA PRO A 28 -4.69 9.46 22.91
C PRO A 28 -3.34 10.18 22.93
N GLU A 29 -2.55 10.04 24.00
CA GLU A 29 -1.22 10.67 24.16
C GLU A 29 -0.28 10.46 22.95
N ARG A 30 -0.59 9.46 22.11
CA ARG A 30 0.04 9.17 20.82
C ARG A 30 -0.05 10.32 19.80
N MET A 31 -1.08 11.17 19.88
CA MET A 31 -1.26 12.36 19.01
C MET A 31 -0.67 13.64 19.61
N ARG A 32 -0.37 13.67 20.92
CA ARG A 32 0.20 14.85 21.62
C ARG A 32 1.72 14.96 21.51
N ALA A 33 2.37 13.98 20.89
CA ALA A 33 3.81 14.04 20.67
C ALA A 33 4.10 15.03 19.52
N GLY A 34 4.49 16.25 19.90
CA GLY A 34 5.14 17.20 19.00
C GLY A 34 6.42 16.62 18.34
N PRO A 35 7.13 17.38 17.50
CA PRO A 35 8.13 16.90 16.53
C PRO A 35 9.41 16.23 17.10
N GLY A 36 9.44 15.80 18.37
CA GLY A 36 10.57 15.13 19.03
C GLY A 36 10.70 13.63 18.75
N GLY A 37 10.16 13.10 17.64
CA GLY A 37 10.02 11.66 17.36
C GLY A 37 11.28 10.91 16.89
N GLY A 38 12.41 11.59 16.65
CA GLY A 38 13.57 11.01 15.97
C GLY A 38 14.23 9.81 16.67
N ARG A 39 14.15 9.71 18.00
CA ARG A 39 14.82 8.63 18.77
C ARG A 39 13.95 7.39 19.00
N ARG A 40 12.61 7.52 18.96
CA ARG A 40 11.67 6.42 19.25
C ARG A 40 11.52 5.42 18.09
N TRP A 41 11.85 5.84 16.88
CA TRP A 41 11.72 5.03 15.65
C TRP A 41 13.06 4.62 15.04
N ALA A 42 14.19 4.91 15.69
CA ALA A 42 15.52 4.57 15.18
C ALA A 42 15.72 3.06 14.95
N TRP A 43 15.11 2.21 15.79
CA TRP A 43 15.10 0.76 15.61
C TRP A 43 14.35 0.34 14.34
N ALA A 44 13.26 1.04 14.00
CA ALA A 44 12.44 0.73 12.84
C ALA A 44 13.18 1.11 11.54
N TRP A 45 13.85 2.26 11.53
CA TRP A 45 14.72 2.65 10.41
C TRP A 45 15.91 1.70 10.24
N LYS A 46 16.52 1.24 11.34
CA LYS A 46 17.58 0.22 11.28
C LYS A 46 17.07 -1.11 10.71
N TRP A 47 15.92 -1.58 11.18
CA TRP A 47 15.27 -2.79 10.67
C TRP A 47 14.93 -2.65 9.18
N LEU A 48 14.39 -1.49 8.77
CA LEU A 48 14.08 -1.20 7.38
C LEU A 48 15.34 -1.26 6.50
N ALA A 49 16.45 -0.67 6.96
CA ALA A 49 17.73 -0.72 6.24
C ALA A 49 18.26 -2.17 6.11
N GLN A 50 18.11 -3.00 7.16
CA GLN A 50 18.50 -4.41 7.10
C GLN A 50 17.65 -5.18 6.09
N MET A 51 16.34 -4.95 6.06
CA MET A 51 15.46 -5.60 5.09
C MET A 51 15.69 -5.10 3.67
N ALA A 52 16.00 -3.81 3.49
CA ALA A 52 16.38 -3.25 2.19
C ALA A 52 17.69 -3.84 1.67
N ALA A 53 18.66 -4.13 2.55
CA ALA A 53 19.89 -4.82 2.16
C ALA A 53 19.60 -6.28 1.73
N LEU A 54 18.68 -6.97 2.41
CA LEU A 54 18.22 -8.30 2.01
C LEU A 54 17.48 -8.27 0.67
N ASP A 55 16.64 -7.26 0.44
CA ASP A 55 15.95 -7.06 -0.83
C ASP A 55 16.94 -6.81 -1.98
N ALA A 56 17.93 -5.94 -1.76
CA ALA A 56 19.02 -5.73 -2.71
C ALA A 56 19.78 -7.03 -3.01
N TRP A 57 20.02 -7.88 -2.00
CA TRP A 57 20.61 -9.20 -2.22
C TRP A 57 19.73 -10.06 -3.13
N PHE A 58 18.42 -10.11 -2.92
CA PHE A 58 17.51 -10.86 -3.81
C PHE A 58 17.53 -10.32 -5.25
N TRP A 59 17.56 -8.99 -5.43
CA TRP A 59 17.73 -8.38 -6.75
C TRP A 59 19.04 -8.79 -7.42
N THR A 60 20.16 -8.77 -6.70
CA THR A 60 21.44 -9.24 -7.24
C THR A 60 21.39 -10.72 -7.60
N ALA A 61 20.76 -11.56 -6.76
CA ALA A 61 20.59 -12.98 -7.04
C ALA A 61 19.72 -13.21 -8.29
N THR A 62 18.65 -12.43 -8.48
CA THR A 62 17.84 -12.46 -9.70
C THR A 62 18.67 -12.13 -10.93
N LEU A 63 19.47 -11.07 -10.89
CA LEU A 63 20.34 -10.67 -12.01
C LEU A 63 21.39 -11.74 -12.31
N MET A 64 22.01 -12.32 -11.29
CA MET A 64 22.96 -13.42 -11.44
C MET A 64 22.30 -14.65 -12.06
N LEU A 65 21.12 -15.06 -11.57
CA LEU A 65 20.39 -16.20 -12.13
C LEU A 65 19.97 -15.96 -13.58
N HIS A 66 19.53 -14.73 -13.89
CA HIS A 66 19.15 -14.32 -15.24
C HIS A 66 20.32 -14.39 -16.23
N HIS A 67 21.52 -14.00 -15.80
CA HIS A 67 22.70 -13.95 -16.67
C HIS A 67 23.53 -15.24 -16.70
N LEU A 68 23.56 -16.01 -15.61
CA LEU A 68 24.44 -17.18 -15.47
C LEU A 68 23.76 -18.53 -15.69
N VAL A 69 22.44 -18.62 -15.48
CA VAL A 69 21.71 -19.91 -15.55
C VAL A 69 20.73 -19.93 -16.70
N GLU A 70 19.67 -19.11 -16.63
CA GLU A 70 18.63 -19.08 -17.66
C GLU A 70 17.89 -17.72 -17.61
N PRO A 71 17.55 -17.14 -18.78
CA PRO A 71 16.72 -15.96 -18.84
C PRO A 71 15.38 -16.14 -18.13
N VAL A 72 14.81 -15.06 -17.59
CA VAL A 72 13.58 -15.11 -16.79
C VAL A 72 12.42 -15.57 -17.68
N SER A 73 11.79 -16.69 -17.32
CA SER A 73 10.67 -17.26 -18.07
C SER A 73 9.44 -17.44 -17.19
N ARG A 74 8.36 -16.76 -17.56
CA ARG A 74 7.06 -16.86 -16.89
C ARG A 74 6.39 -18.20 -17.13
N ARG A 75 6.71 -18.90 -18.23
CA ARG A 75 6.06 -20.14 -18.66
C ARG A 75 6.59 -21.36 -17.90
N THR A 76 7.88 -21.37 -17.56
CA THR A 76 8.53 -22.46 -16.83
C THR A 76 8.67 -22.19 -15.34
N ALA A 77 8.27 -20.99 -14.88
CA ALA A 77 8.43 -20.54 -13.50
C ALA A 77 9.84 -20.82 -12.96
N ASN A 78 10.85 -20.48 -13.77
CA ASN A 78 12.24 -20.82 -13.45
C ASN A 78 12.76 -20.06 -12.22
N ALA A 79 13.91 -20.51 -11.70
CA ALA A 79 14.47 -19.98 -10.46
C ALA A 79 14.67 -18.45 -10.52
N ALA A 80 15.15 -17.92 -11.65
CA ALA A 80 15.31 -16.48 -11.85
C ALA A 80 13.98 -15.72 -11.74
N TYR A 81 12.89 -16.26 -12.31
CA TYR A 81 11.54 -15.70 -12.19
C TYR A 81 11.03 -15.71 -10.75
N CYS A 82 11.18 -16.82 -10.04
CA CYS A 82 10.74 -16.95 -8.65
C CYS A 82 11.48 -15.97 -7.73
N THR A 83 12.80 -15.84 -7.87
CA THR A 83 13.60 -14.89 -7.09
C THR A 83 13.23 -13.44 -7.46
N TRP A 84 12.96 -13.16 -8.74
CA TRP A 84 12.51 -11.84 -9.18
C TRP A 84 11.16 -11.44 -8.56
N MET A 85 10.19 -12.35 -8.57
CA MET A 85 8.89 -12.12 -7.94
C MET A 85 9.04 -11.91 -6.43
N LEU A 86 9.92 -12.67 -5.76
CA LEU A 86 10.19 -12.51 -4.34
C LEU A 86 10.79 -11.13 -4.03
N ALA A 87 11.81 -10.71 -4.78
CA ALA A 87 12.44 -9.38 -4.64
C ALA A 87 11.41 -8.25 -4.84
N PHE A 88 10.61 -8.32 -5.91
CA PHE A 88 9.61 -7.30 -6.19
C PHE A 88 8.56 -7.18 -5.07
N ASN A 89 8.06 -8.30 -4.54
CA ASN A 89 7.09 -8.28 -3.45
C ASN A 89 7.68 -7.73 -2.14
N LEU A 90 8.92 -8.11 -1.81
CA LEU A 90 9.65 -7.58 -0.66
C LEU A 90 9.84 -6.06 -0.79
N GLN A 91 10.30 -5.58 -1.94
CA GLN A 91 10.47 -4.16 -2.22
C GLN A 91 9.17 -3.35 -2.02
N VAL A 92 8.03 -3.87 -2.48
CA VAL A 92 6.73 -3.20 -2.32
C VAL A 92 6.34 -3.11 -0.84
N VAL A 93 6.49 -4.19 -0.07
CA VAL A 93 6.22 -4.16 1.38
C VAL A 93 7.14 -3.16 2.09
N LEU A 94 8.41 -3.12 1.73
CA LEU A 94 9.37 -2.16 2.30
C LEU A 94 9.00 -0.72 1.96
N ALA A 95 8.55 -0.45 0.75
CA ALA A 95 8.07 0.86 0.36
C ALA A 95 6.86 1.29 1.20
N PHE A 96 5.88 0.40 1.42
CA PHE A 96 4.74 0.69 2.30
C PHE A 96 5.16 0.99 3.74
N VAL A 97 6.08 0.21 4.30
CA VAL A 97 6.60 0.46 5.65
C VAL A 97 7.38 1.78 5.71
N ALA A 98 8.21 2.07 4.71
CA ALA A 98 8.97 3.32 4.62
C ALA A 98 8.04 4.55 4.59
N VAL A 99 6.98 4.49 3.79
CA VAL A 99 5.95 5.55 3.74
C VAL A 99 5.23 5.69 5.07
N GLY A 100 4.86 4.57 5.72
CA GLY A 100 4.24 4.59 7.06
C GLY A 100 5.14 5.21 8.14
N LEU A 101 6.45 5.00 8.05
CA LEU A 101 7.43 5.62 8.95
C LEU A 101 7.69 7.10 8.63
N ALA A 102 7.66 7.48 7.35
CA ALA A 102 7.86 8.86 6.92
C ALA A 102 6.63 9.75 7.19
N PHE A 103 5.42 9.19 7.14
CA PHE A 103 4.15 9.91 7.28
C PHE A 103 3.24 9.29 8.35
N PRO A 104 3.55 9.46 9.65
CA PRO A 104 2.77 8.88 10.75
C PRO A 104 1.35 9.48 10.91
N ALA A 105 1.06 10.60 10.24
CA ALA A 105 -0.24 11.26 10.24
C ALA A 105 -1.16 10.81 9.07
N ALA A 106 -0.88 9.66 8.46
CA ALA A 106 -1.67 9.16 7.33
C ALA A 106 -3.16 9.02 7.68
N PRO A 107 -4.08 9.35 6.74
CA PRO A 107 -5.50 9.22 6.97
C PRO A 107 -5.89 7.77 7.28
N PRO A 108 -6.99 7.54 8.02
CA PRO A 108 -7.46 6.21 8.36
C PRO A 108 -7.66 5.37 7.09
N VAL A 109 -7.20 4.11 7.16
CA VAL A 109 -7.29 3.16 6.05
C VAL A 109 -8.72 3.11 5.52
N PRO A 110 -8.95 3.25 4.18
CA PRO A 110 -10.28 3.21 3.61
C PRO A 110 -11.04 1.95 4.02
N ARG A 111 -12.33 2.08 4.35
CA ARG A 111 -13.17 0.98 4.84
C ARG A 111 -13.18 -0.23 3.91
N LEU A 112 -13.13 -0.01 2.59
CA LEU A 112 -13.01 -1.07 1.59
C LEU A 112 -11.71 -1.85 1.75
N LEU A 113 -10.58 -1.15 1.86
CA LEU A 113 -9.26 -1.76 2.04
C LEU A 113 -9.21 -2.54 3.36
N ALA A 114 -9.79 -2.00 4.43
CA ALA A 114 -9.90 -2.69 5.71
C ALA A 114 -10.76 -3.96 5.65
N ALA A 115 -11.88 -3.91 4.91
CA ALA A 115 -12.76 -5.05 4.71
C ALA A 115 -12.09 -6.16 3.87
N VAL A 116 -11.39 -5.78 2.80
CA VAL A 116 -10.59 -6.68 1.97
C VAL A 116 -9.46 -7.31 2.78
N ASN A 117 -8.70 -6.51 3.54
CA ASN A 117 -7.62 -6.99 4.39
C ASN A 117 -8.09 -8.03 5.43
N ARG A 118 -9.30 -7.86 5.97
CA ARG A 118 -9.90 -8.80 6.93
C ARG A 118 -10.26 -10.16 6.30
N ARG A 119 -10.39 -10.25 4.97
CA ARG A 119 -10.80 -11.46 4.23
C ARG A 119 -9.90 -11.70 3.00
N LEU A 120 -8.59 -11.58 3.20
CA LEU A 120 -7.59 -11.73 2.13
C LEU A 120 -7.70 -13.06 1.38
N LEU A 121 -7.93 -14.18 2.07
CA LEU A 121 -7.97 -15.50 1.43
C LEU A 121 -9.14 -15.66 0.43
N PRO A 122 -10.41 -15.37 0.78
CA PRO A 122 -11.49 -15.37 -0.20
C PRO A 122 -11.29 -14.40 -1.36
N VAL A 123 -10.79 -13.19 -1.09
CA VAL A 123 -10.53 -12.19 -2.14
C VAL A 123 -9.42 -12.65 -3.07
N PHE A 124 -8.36 -13.25 -2.53
CA PHE A 124 -7.29 -13.86 -3.31
C PHE A 124 -7.81 -14.97 -4.22
N LEU A 125 -8.60 -15.90 -3.70
CA LEU A 125 -9.18 -16.99 -4.49
C LEU A 125 -10.11 -16.46 -5.58
N ALA A 126 -10.97 -15.50 -5.26
CA ALA A 126 -11.86 -14.86 -6.24
C ALA A 126 -11.06 -14.15 -7.35
N ALA A 127 -10.01 -13.41 -6.99
CA ALA A 127 -9.14 -12.76 -7.97
C ALA A 127 -8.45 -13.78 -8.88
N ASN A 128 -7.89 -14.85 -8.33
CA ASN A 128 -7.24 -15.92 -9.10
C ASN A 128 -8.24 -16.68 -10.01
N LEU A 129 -9.47 -16.88 -9.55
CA LEU A 129 -10.51 -17.52 -10.36
C LEU A 129 -10.99 -16.61 -11.49
N LEU A 130 -11.14 -15.31 -11.24
CA LEU A 130 -11.54 -14.33 -12.26
C LEU A 130 -10.43 -14.14 -13.30
N THR A 131 -9.17 -14.01 -12.88
CA THR A 131 -8.04 -13.90 -13.82
C THR A 131 -7.82 -15.20 -14.60
N GLY A 132 -7.99 -16.36 -13.97
CA GLY A 132 -8.04 -17.66 -14.63
C GLY A 132 -9.20 -17.76 -15.64
N GLY A 133 -10.38 -17.26 -15.27
CA GLY A 133 -11.56 -17.21 -16.14
C GLY A 133 -11.36 -16.36 -17.38
N VAL A 134 -10.73 -15.18 -17.26
CA VAL A 134 -10.34 -14.34 -18.40
C VAL A 134 -9.27 -15.03 -19.26
N ASN A 135 -8.26 -15.64 -18.64
CA ASN A 135 -7.21 -16.38 -19.36
C ASN A 135 -7.72 -17.62 -20.09
N LEU A 136 -8.85 -18.21 -19.65
CA LEU A 136 -9.51 -19.34 -20.31
C LEU A 136 -10.56 -18.92 -21.35
N SER A 137 -11.15 -17.72 -21.20
CA SER A 137 -12.17 -17.21 -22.13
C SER A 137 -11.58 -16.48 -23.34
N MET A 138 -10.31 -16.07 -23.26
CA MET A 138 -9.59 -15.42 -24.34
C MET A 138 -8.31 -16.21 -24.67
N ASP A 139 -8.15 -16.58 -25.94
CA ASP A 139 -6.93 -17.26 -26.43
C ASP A 139 -5.77 -16.26 -26.53
N THR A 140 -5.25 -15.87 -25.37
CA THR A 140 -4.18 -14.87 -25.21
C THR A 140 -2.85 -15.31 -25.84
N MET A 141 -2.68 -16.62 -26.11
CA MET A 141 -1.51 -17.14 -26.82
C MET A 141 -1.62 -17.03 -28.35
N ALA A 142 -2.82 -16.85 -28.90
CA ALA A 142 -3.06 -16.68 -30.33
C ALA A 142 -3.42 -15.23 -30.72
N ALA A 143 -3.48 -14.32 -29.74
CA ALA A 143 -3.81 -12.92 -29.97
C ALA A 143 -2.68 -12.19 -30.71
N SER A 144 -3.00 -11.54 -31.83
CA SER A 144 -2.05 -10.72 -32.57
C SER A 144 -1.65 -9.48 -31.77
N ASP A 145 -0.45 -8.95 -32.02
CA ASP A 145 0.12 -7.79 -31.32
C ASP A 145 -0.86 -6.61 -31.23
N LEU A 146 -1.67 -6.39 -32.28
CA LEU A 146 -2.64 -5.30 -32.35
C LEU A 146 -3.77 -5.44 -31.30
N VAL A 147 -4.22 -6.67 -31.03
CA VAL A 147 -5.26 -6.95 -30.03
C VAL A 147 -4.68 -6.78 -28.62
N ALA A 148 -3.44 -7.20 -28.40
CA ALA A 148 -2.75 -7.01 -27.13
C ALA A 148 -2.58 -5.51 -26.79
N TRP A 149 -2.18 -4.69 -27.76
CA TRP A 149 -2.10 -3.24 -27.60
C TRP A 149 -3.47 -2.59 -27.35
N GLY A 150 -4.51 -3.01 -28.07
CA GLY A 150 -5.88 -2.53 -27.87
C GLY A 150 -6.42 -2.80 -26.47
N VAL A 151 -6.22 -4.02 -25.96
CA VAL A 151 -6.65 -4.41 -24.60
C VAL A 151 -5.87 -3.63 -23.54
N MET A 152 -4.54 -3.46 -23.68
CA MET A 152 -3.75 -2.66 -22.74
C MET A 152 -4.16 -1.19 -22.71
N THR A 153 -4.47 -0.60 -23.86
CA THR A 153 -4.90 0.81 -23.94
C THR A 153 -6.27 1.02 -23.29
N ALA A 154 -7.20 0.08 -23.50
CA ALA A 154 -8.52 0.13 -22.85
C ALA A 154 -8.41 -0.03 -21.32
N TYR A 155 -7.49 -0.87 -20.84
CA TYR A 155 -7.28 -1.10 -19.41
C TYR A 155 -6.60 0.09 -18.70
N LEU A 156 -5.81 0.89 -19.43
CA LEU A 156 -5.16 2.10 -18.90
C LEU A 156 -6.05 3.35 -18.97
N GLY A 157 -7.03 3.37 -19.87
CA GLY A 157 -7.94 4.51 -20.07
C GLY A 157 -9.24 4.45 -19.25
N ALA A 158 -9.55 3.31 -18.63
CA ALA A 158 -10.70 3.11 -17.74
C ALA A 158 -10.28 3.21 -16.27
#